data_AF-A0A7S0HS06-F1
#
_entry.id   AF-A0A7S0HS06-F1
#
_cell.length_a   1.000
_cell.length_b   1.000
_cell.length_c   1.000
_cell.angle_alpha   90.00
_cell.angle_beta   90.00
_cell.angle_gamma   90.00
#
_symmetry.space_group_name_H-M   'P 1'
#
loop_
_entity.id
_entity.type
_entity.pdbx_description
1 polymer ?
#
loop_
_entity_poly.entity_id
_entity_poly.type
_entity_poly.pdbx_seq_one_letter_code
_entity_poly.pdbx_strand_id
1 'polypeptide(L)'
;TMRRYICYARTKCSPRLSESAAKRLQDEYIRIRQRYAQESAEGAPAIPITVRQLEAIIRISESLAKMTLSPLATERHVEEAVQLFKESTEDAASKGLMMEGMT
;
A
#
# COMPACT_ATOMS: atom_id res chain seq x y z
N THR A 1 11.40 15.29 22.56
CA THR A 1 11.14 13.83 22.60
C THR A 1 10.31 13.42 21.40
N MET A 2 10.43 12.17 20.94
CA MET A 2 9.68 11.65 19.78
C MET A 2 8.16 11.80 19.91
N ARG A 3 7.59 11.67 21.11
CA ARG A 3 6.16 11.93 21.36
C ARG A 3 5.71 13.32 20.93
N ARG A 4 6.51 14.37 21.21
CA ARG A 4 6.20 15.74 20.78
C ARG A 4 6.23 15.88 19.27
N TYR A 5 7.20 15.25 18.60
CA TYR A 5 7.30 15.27 17.14
C TYR A 5 6.10 14.59 16.47
N ILE A 6 5.72 13.39 16.94
CA ILE A 6 4.57 12.66 16.42
C ILE A 6 3.28 13.47 16.62
N CYS A 7 3.09 14.07 17.79
CA CYS A 7 1.93 14.92 18.08
C CYS A 7 1.88 16.14 17.14
N TYR A 8 3.02 16.78 16.90
CA TYR A 8 3.13 17.90 15.97
C TYR A 8 2.80 17.47 14.53
N ALA A 9 3.40 16.40 14.03
CA ALA A 9 3.13 15.88 12.69
C ALA A 9 1.65 15.52 12.49
N ARG A 10 1.02 14.88 13.48
CA ARG A 10 -0.42 14.52 13.43
C ARG A 10 -1.36 15.72 13.40
N THR A 11 -1.00 16.82 14.06
CA THR A 11 -1.87 18.00 14.20
C THR A 11 -1.64 19.06 13.12
N LYS A 12 -0.40 19.18 12.61
CA LYS A 12 -0.02 20.24 11.67
C LYS A 12 0.17 19.78 10.24
N CYS A 13 0.37 18.48 10.02
CA CYS A 13 0.61 17.94 8.68
C CYS A 13 -0.57 17.04 8.26
N SER A 14 -1.24 17.44 7.19
CA SER A 14 -2.31 16.67 6.54
C SER A 14 -1.99 16.52 5.06
N PRO A 15 -1.11 15.58 4.69
CA PRO A 15 -0.65 15.45 3.33
C PRO A 15 -1.78 15.12 2.37
N ARG A 16 -1.61 15.49 1.10
CA ARG A 16 -2.49 15.08 0.00
C ARG A 16 -1.65 14.44 -1.10
N LEU A 17 -2.25 13.52 -1.85
CA LEU A 17 -1.58 12.95 -3.01
C LEU A 17 -1.33 14.03 -4.07
N SER A 18 -0.13 14.02 -4.67
CA SER A 18 0.09 14.75 -5.91
C SER A 18 -0.66 14.08 -7.06
N GLU A 19 -0.97 14.84 -8.12
CA GLU A 19 -1.59 14.29 -9.33
C GLU A 19 -0.72 13.18 -9.93
N SER A 20 0.59 13.36 -9.92
CA SER A 20 1.55 12.38 -10.43
C SER A 20 1.56 11.09 -9.60
N ALA A 21 1.47 11.20 -8.27
CA ALA A 21 1.33 10.06 -7.37
C ALA A 21 -0.01 9.33 -7.59
N ALA A 22 -1.09 10.07 -7.86
CA ALA A 22 -2.41 9.49 -8.09
C ALA A 22 -2.43 8.69 -9.39
N LYS A 23 -1.82 9.22 -10.45
CA LYS A 23 -1.63 8.51 -11.72
C LYS A 23 -0.81 7.24 -11.53
N ARG A 24 0.32 7.33 -10.83
CA ARG A 24 1.18 6.17 -10.55
C ARG A 24 0.45 5.07 -9.78
N LEU A 25 -0.37 5.45 -8.80
CA LEU A 25 -1.20 4.53 -8.02
C LEU A 25 -2.27 3.84 -8.89
N GLN A 26 -2.91 4.58 -9.80
CA GLN A 26 -3.89 4.03 -10.74
C GLN A 26 -3.25 3.01 -11.68
N ASP A 27 -2.10 3.33 -12.26
CA ASP A 27 -1.35 2.44 -13.16
C ASP A 27 -0.95 1.15 -12.44
N GLU A 28 -0.48 1.27 -11.20
CA GLU A 28 -0.12 0.14 -10.34
C GLU A 28 -1.33 -0.77 -10.06
N TYR A 29 -2.48 -0.18 -9.73
CA TYR A 29 -3.73 -0.92 -9.47
C TYR A 29 -4.20 -1.71 -10.69
N ILE A 30 -4.19 -1.09 -11.88
CA ILE A 30 -4.57 -1.75 -13.12
C ILE A 30 -3.64 -2.94 -13.38
N ARG A 31 -2.32 -2.74 -13.21
CA ARG A 31 -1.33 -3.81 -13.43
C ARG A 31 -1.54 -5.00 -12.50
N ILE A 32 -1.78 -4.76 -11.21
CA ILE A 32 -2.00 -5.87 -10.26
C ILE A 32 -3.31 -6.60 -10.57
N ARG A 33 -4.38 -5.88 -10.93
CA ARG A 33 -5.66 -6.50 -11.29
C ARG A 33 -5.57 -7.36 -12.56
N GLN A 34 -4.80 -6.92 -13.56
CA GLN A 34 -4.53 -7.71 -14.76
C GLN A 34 -3.77 -8.99 -14.44
N ARG A 35 -2.71 -8.89 -13.61
CA ARG A 35 -1.94 -10.05 -13.15
C ARG A 35 -2.83 -11.06 -12.40
N TYR A 36 -3.66 -10.58 -11.48
CA TYR A 36 -4.62 -11.42 -10.78
C TYR A 36 -5.58 -12.16 -11.73
N ALA A 37 -6.08 -11.48 -12.77
CA ALA A 37 -6.97 -12.10 -13.75
C ALA A 37 -6.28 -13.21 -14.55
N GLN A 38 -4.98 -13.06 -14.83
CA GLN A 38 -4.16 -14.09 -15.48
C GLN A 38 -3.92 -15.28 -14.54
N GLU A 39 -3.45 -15.04 -13.32
CA GLU A 39 -3.18 -16.10 -12.32
C GLU A 39 -4.44 -16.89 -11.97
N SER A 40 -5.59 -16.22 -11.88
CA SER A 40 -6.88 -16.87 -11.65
C SER A 40 -7.33 -17.72 -12.86
N ALA A 41 -6.97 -17.35 -14.09
CA ALA A 41 -7.28 -18.14 -15.28
C ALA A 41 -6.39 -19.40 -15.38
N GLU A 42 -5.19 -19.34 -14.80
CA GLU A 42 -4.25 -20.46 -14.70
C GLU A 42 -4.57 -21.41 -13.51
N GLY A 43 -5.64 -21.12 -12.75
CA GLY A 43 -6.09 -21.95 -11.63
C GLY A 43 -5.27 -21.78 -10.34
N ALA A 44 -4.42 -20.75 -10.25
CA ALA A 44 -3.70 -20.45 -9.03
C ALA A 44 -4.62 -19.81 -7.97
N PRO A 45 -4.50 -20.17 -6.69
CA PRO A 45 -5.20 -19.49 -5.61
C PRO A 45 -4.63 -18.07 -5.46
N ALA A 46 -5.32 -17.09 -6.01
CA ALA A 46 -4.93 -15.69 -5.91
C ALA A 46 -5.90 -14.95 -4.97
N ILE A 47 -5.38 -14.00 -4.19
CA ILE A 47 -6.20 -13.12 -3.34
C ILE A 47 -6.55 -11.84 -4.13
N PRO A 48 -7.84 -11.53 -4.38
CA PRO A 48 -8.21 -10.39 -5.21
C PRO A 48 -7.86 -9.07 -4.53
N ILE A 49 -7.25 -8.15 -5.29
CA ILE A 49 -7.07 -6.78 -4.83
C ILE A 49 -8.40 -6.03 -4.86
N THR A 50 -8.79 -5.48 -3.71
CA THR A 50 -10.04 -4.73 -3.53
C THR A 50 -9.77 -3.23 -3.36
N VAL A 51 -10.81 -2.41 -3.52
CA VAL A 51 -10.74 -0.95 -3.29
C VAL A 51 -10.23 -0.62 -1.87
N ARG A 52 -10.55 -1.45 -0.87
CA ARG A 52 -10.05 -1.29 0.51
C ARG A 52 -8.52 -1.31 0.57
N GLN A 53 -7.87 -2.15 -0.24
CA GLN A 53 -6.41 -2.22 -0.28
C GLN A 53 -5.82 -0.98 -0.95
N LEU A 54 -6.48 -0.44 -1.98
CA LEU A 54 -6.09 0.83 -2.59
C LEU A 54 -6.12 1.98 -1.56
N GLU A 55 -7.19 2.07 -0.77
CA GLU A 55 -7.28 3.04 0.32
C GLU A 55 -6.20 2.84 1.39
N ALA A 56 -5.81 1.59 1.66
CA ALA A 56 -4.74 1.29 2.60
C ALA A 56 -3.40 1.83 2.09
N ILE A 57 -3.08 1.63 0.81
CA ILE A 57 -1.86 2.16 0.18
C ILE A 57 -1.86 3.70 0.21
N ILE A 58 -3.01 4.35 -0.05
CA ILE A 58 -3.14 5.82 0.07
C ILE A 58 -2.82 6.28 1.49
N ARG A 59 -3.41 5.64 2.51
CA ARG A 59 -3.14 5.98 3.92
C ARG A 59 -1.67 5.79 4.32
N ILE A 60 -1.01 4.75 3.81
CA ILE A 60 0.42 4.51 4.05
C ILE A 60 1.24 5.63 3.38
N SER A 61 0.95 5.96 2.12
CA SER A 61 1.64 7.01 1.36
C SER A 61 1.55 8.38 2.06
N GLU A 62 0.36 8.76 2.52
CA GLU A 62 0.16 9.98 3.31
C GLU A 62 0.87 9.93 4.66
N SER A 63 0.94 8.75 5.30
CA SER A 63 1.65 8.58 6.57
C SER A 63 3.16 8.75 6.40
N LEU A 64 3.74 8.24 5.31
CA LEU A 64 5.15 8.42 4.97
C LEU A 64 5.49 9.89 4.72
N ALA A 65 4.64 10.60 3.95
CA ALA A 65 4.79 12.05 3.77
C ALA A 65 4.65 12.83 5.09
N LYS A 66 3.74 12.39 5.97
CA LYS A 66 3.52 13.00 7.29
C LYS A 66 4.73 12.84 8.21
N MET A 67 5.44 11.71 8.12
CA MET A 67 6.66 11.46 8.90
C MET A 67 7.81 12.41 8.53
N THR A 68 7.83 12.94 7.31
CA THR A 68 8.80 13.94 6.86
C THR A 68 8.27 15.37 6.93
N LEU A 69 7.08 15.56 7.53
CA LEU A 69 6.33 16.83 7.57
C LEU A 69 6.04 17.41 6.18
N SER A 70 6.05 16.58 5.14
CA SER A 70 5.72 17.00 3.78
C SER A 70 4.20 17.20 3.64
N PRO A 71 3.73 18.35 3.12
CA PRO A 71 2.31 18.57 2.85
C PRO A 71 1.80 17.77 1.62
N LEU A 72 2.71 17.14 0.87
CA LEU A 72 2.39 16.44 -0.37
C LEU A 72 2.98 15.03 -0.37
N ALA A 73 2.14 14.04 -0.65
CA ALA A 73 2.55 12.67 -0.93
C ALA A 73 2.87 12.54 -2.42
N THR A 74 4.17 12.50 -2.71
CA THR A 74 4.74 12.28 -4.05
C THR A 74 4.78 10.81 -4.43
N GLU A 75 5.11 10.52 -5.69
CA GLU A 75 5.26 9.16 -6.25
C GLU A 75 6.18 8.27 -5.41
N ARG A 76 7.27 8.81 -4.88
CA ARG A 76 8.19 8.06 -4.03
C ARG A 76 7.52 7.46 -2.79
N HIS A 77 6.56 8.16 -2.20
CA HIS A 77 5.80 7.63 -1.06
C HIS A 77 4.83 6.53 -1.48
N VAL A 78 4.27 6.62 -2.68
CA VAL A 78 3.40 5.59 -3.26
C VAL A 78 4.19 4.33 -3.57
N GLU A 79 5.37 4.46 -4.18
CA GLU A 79 6.23 3.32 -4.49
C GLU A 79 6.64 2.56 -3.23
N GLU A 80 7.08 3.29 -2.21
CA GLU A 80 7.40 2.72 -0.90
C GLU A 80 6.17 2.05 -0.27
N ALA A 81 5.01 2.71 -0.28
CA ALA A 81 3.78 2.16 0.29
C ALA A 81 3.33 0.87 -0.42
N VAL A 82 3.47 0.82 -1.74
CA VAL A 82 3.16 -0.37 -2.55
C VAL A 82 4.13 -1.50 -2.25
N GLN A 83 5.43 -1.20 -2.11
CA GLN A 83 6.43 -2.20 -1.74
C GLN A 83 6.11 -2.80 -0.36
N LEU A 84 5.92 -1.95 0.65
CA LEU A 84 5.52 -2.35 2.01
C LEU A 84 4.25 -3.20 2.02
N PHE A 85 3.26 -2.83 1.20
CA PHE A 85 2.00 -3.56 1.09
C PHE A 85 2.20 -4.95 0.46
N LYS A 86 3.02 -5.05 -0.58
CA LYS A 86 3.34 -6.33 -1.23
C LYS A 86 4.07 -7.26 -0.29
N GLU A 87 5.14 -6.79 0.36
CA GLU A 87 5.91 -7.59 1.32
C GLU A 87 5.03 -8.11 2.47
N SER A 88 4.15 -7.24 3.01
CA SER A 88 3.20 -7.63 4.06
C SER A 88 2.16 -8.66 3.57
N THR A 89 1.70 -8.55 2.33
CA THR A 89 0.71 -9.47 1.76
C THR A 89 1.32 -10.81 1.34
N GLU A 90 2.53 -10.80 0.80
CA GLU A 90 3.29 -12.02 0.47
C GLU A 90 3.66 -12.79 1.73
N ASP A 91 4.11 -12.11 2.79
CA ASP A 91 4.36 -12.72 4.10
C ASP A 91 3.06 -13.31 4.70
N ALA A 92 1.94 -12.60 4.58
CA ALA A 92 0.64 -13.08 5.03
C ALA A 92 0.14 -14.29 4.22
N ALA A 93 0.31 -14.28 2.89
CA ALA A 93 -0.07 -15.38 2.01
C ALA A 93 0.79 -16.62 2.29
N SER A 94 2.10 -16.43 2.46
CA SER A 94 3.04 -17.49 2.84
C SER A 94 2.67 -18.13 4.19
N LYS A 95 2.39 -17.30 5.21
CA LYS A 95 1.96 -17.77 6.53
C LYS A 95 0.59 -18.45 6.50
N GLY A 96 -0.33 -17.98 5.66
CA GLY A 96 -1.65 -18.60 5.46
C GLY A 96 -1.55 -19.99 4.82
N LEU A 97 -0.73 -20.13 3.77
CA LEU A 97 -0.45 -21.40 3.09
C LEU A 97 0.23 -22.42 4.02
N MET A 98 1.11 -21.96 4.93
CA MET A 98 1.74 -22.84 5.92
C MET A 98 0.74 -23.40 6.95
N MET A 99 -0.36 -22.70 7.22
CA MET A 99 -1.38 -23.14 8.18
C MET A 99 -2.36 -24.15 7.57
N GLU A 100 -2.64 -24.05 6.27
CA GLU A 100 -3.47 -25.00 5.51
C GLU A 100 -2.78 -26.35 5.25
N GLY A 101 -1.44 -26.41 5.28
CA GLY A 101 -0.67 -27.65 5.12
C GLY A 101 -0.41 -28.43 6.43
N MET A 102 -0.84 -27.91 7.58
CA MET A 102 -0.66 -28.55 8.91
C MET A 102 -1.93 -29.22 9.45
N THR A 103 -3.04 -29.19 8.72
CA THR A 103 -4.30 -29.92 9.02
C THR A 103 -4.53 -31.03 8.01
#